data_AF-A0A3M1UA82-F1
#
_entry.id   AF-A0A3M1UA82-F1
#
_cell.length_a   1.000
_cell.length_b   1.000
_cell.length_c   1.000
_cell.angle_alpha   90.00
_cell.angle_beta   90.00
_cell.angle_gamma   90.00
#
_symmetry.space_group_name_H-M   'P 1'
#
loop_
_entity.id
_entity.type
_entity.pdbx_description
1 polymer ?
#
loop_
_entity_poly.entity_id
_entity_poly.type
_entity_poly.pdbx_seq_one_letter_code
_entity_poly.pdbx_strand_id
1 'polypeptide(L)'
;MGRPINVQDSFLNQVRKEEVPVTIYVMGGVKLTGIVRGFDAFTVLLESPGRPAELVYKHAICAILPAKELPNSGLAVVREKSPEVTEPQA
;
A
#
# COMPACT_ATOMS: atom_id res chain seq x y z
N MET A 1 -23.75 -14.26 9.36
CA MET A 1 -22.90 -14.16 8.15
C MET A 1 -21.92 -13.03 8.34
N GLY A 2 -20.60 -13.29 8.30
CA GLY A 2 -19.60 -12.23 8.34
C GLY A 2 -19.70 -11.37 7.08
N ARG A 3 -19.64 -10.04 7.21
CA ARG A 3 -19.59 -9.15 6.04
C ARG A 3 -18.31 -9.46 5.26
N PRO A 4 -18.36 -9.55 3.92
CA PRO A 4 -17.17 -9.74 3.11
C PRO A 4 -16.18 -8.61 3.41
N ILE A 5 -14.91 -8.97 3.65
CA ILE A 5 -13.86 -8.02 3.99
C ILE A 5 -13.57 -7.19 2.74
N ASN A 6 -13.79 -5.87 2.81
CA ASN A 6 -13.34 -4.95 1.77
C ASN A 6 -11.81 -4.78 1.89
N VAL A 7 -11.06 -5.51 1.06
CA VAL A 7 -9.59 -5.50 1.07
C VAL A 7 -9.03 -4.09 0.82
N GLN A 8 -9.67 -3.30 -0.05
CA GLN A 8 -9.23 -1.93 -0.34
C GLN A 8 -9.35 -1.04 0.90
N ASP A 9 -10.53 -0.99 1.51
CA ASP A 9 -10.77 -0.15 2.70
C ASP A 9 -9.91 -0.63 3.87
N SER A 10 -9.77 -1.95 4.05
CA SER A 10 -8.95 -2.51 5.12
C SER A 10 -7.47 -2.12 4.95
N PHE A 11 -6.94 -2.20 3.73
CA PHE A 11 -5.56 -1.81 3.43
C PHE A 11 -5.36 -0.31 3.62
N LEU A 12 -6.20 0.53 3.01
CA LEU A 12 -6.09 1.99 3.09
C LEU A 12 -6.27 2.50 4.53
N ASN A 13 -7.18 1.89 5.31
CA ASN A 13 -7.37 2.24 6.69
C ASN A 13 -6.18 1.83 7.57
N GLN A 14 -5.52 0.71 7.26
CA GLN A 14 -4.35 0.29 7.99
C GLN A 14 -3.17 1.25 7.77
N VAL A 15 -2.81 1.54 6.51
CA VAL A 15 -1.70 2.46 6.21
C VAL A 15 -1.95 3.87 6.76
N ARG A 16 -3.22 4.33 6.75
CA ARG A 16 -3.62 5.61 7.33
C ARG A 16 -3.47 5.63 8.85
N LYS A 17 -4.01 4.62 9.56
CA LYS A 17 -4.01 4.57 11.03
C LYS A 17 -2.60 4.42 11.61
N GLU A 18 -1.77 3.62 10.96
CA GLU A 18 -0.38 3.38 11.40
C GLU A 18 0.60 4.41 10.81
N GLU A 19 0.11 5.42 10.10
CA GLU A 19 0.90 6.45 9.43
C GLU A 19 2.05 5.87 8.58
N VAL A 20 1.78 4.74 7.93
CA VAL A 20 2.77 4.04 7.11
C VAL A 20 3.03 4.85 5.85
N PRO A 21 4.28 5.27 5.58
CA PRO A 21 4.60 5.91 4.31
C PRO A 21 4.27 4.97 3.16
N VAL A 22 3.63 5.49 2.12
CA VAL A 22 3.29 4.74 0.90
C VAL A 22 3.93 5.39 -0.32
N THR A 23 4.19 4.57 -1.33
CA THR A 23 4.44 5.01 -2.70
C THR A 23 3.22 4.71 -3.54
N ILE A 24 2.61 5.74 -4.12
CA ILE A 24 1.51 5.64 -5.07
C ILE A 24 2.09 5.77 -6.47
N TYR A 25 1.87 4.74 -7.30
CA TYR A 25 2.20 4.76 -8.72
C TYR A 25 0.97 5.18 -9.48
N VAL A 26 1.06 6.28 -10.24
CA VAL A 26 -0.03 6.74 -11.10
C VAL A 26 0.23 6.42 -12.57
N MET A 27 -0.84 6.44 -13.36
CA MET A 27 -0.77 6.30 -14.82
C MET A 27 0.23 7.31 -15.40
N GLY A 28 1.05 6.84 -16.35
CA GLY A 28 2.12 7.66 -16.93
C GLY A 28 3.44 7.64 -16.16
N GLY A 29 3.55 6.85 -15.08
CA GLY A 29 4.83 6.54 -14.42
C GLY A 29 5.29 7.53 -13.36
N VAL A 30 4.48 8.54 -13.03
CA VAL A 30 4.73 9.43 -11.89
C VAL A 30 4.58 8.65 -10.58
N LYS A 31 5.45 8.95 -9.62
CA LYS A 31 5.44 8.35 -8.28
C LYS A 31 5.17 9.44 -7.25
N LEU A 32 4.18 9.24 -6.41
CA LEU A 32 3.88 10.10 -5.27
C LEU A 32 4.26 9.36 -3.99
N THR A 33 4.91 10.03 -3.06
CA THR A 33 5.34 9.43 -1.78
C THR A 33 4.83 10.28 -0.62
N GLY A 34 4.27 9.63 0.38
CA GLY A 34 3.69 10.33 1.52
C GLY A 34 2.92 9.43 2.45
N ILE A 35 2.15 10.04 3.35
CA ILE A 35 1.29 9.36 4.30
C ILE A 35 -0.17 9.56 3.86
N VAL A 36 -0.94 8.47 3.85
CA VAL A 36 -2.38 8.57 3.61
C VAL A 36 -3.03 9.22 4.82
N ARG A 37 -3.66 10.40 4.64
CA ARG A 37 -4.40 11.11 5.70
C ARG A 37 -5.88 10.78 5.70
N GLY A 38 -6.43 10.49 4.53
CA GLY A 38 -7.84 10.15 4.34
C GLY A 38 -8.08 9.47 3.01
N PHE A 39 -9.23 8.84 2.87
CA PHE A 39 -9.68 8.29 1.60
C PHE A 39 -11.21 8.17 1.63
N ASP A 40 -11.81 8.17 0.44
CA ASP A 40 -13.22 7.86 0.24
C ASP A 40 -13.36 6.79 -0.85
N ALA A 41 -14.55 6.65 -1.44
CA ALA A 41 -14.79 5.70 -2.51
C ALA A 41 -13.90 5.93 -3.75
N PHE A 42 -13.52 7.17 -4.06
CA PHE A 42 -12.89 7.58 -5.33
C PHE A 42 -11.53 8.24 -5.19
N THR A 43 -11.16 8.68 -3.98
CA THR A 43 -9.96 9.50 -3.75
C THR A 43 -9.14 9.02 -2.56
N VAL A 44 -7.86 9.40 -2.56
CA VAL A 44 -6.91 9.24 -1.46
C VAL A 44 -6.26 10.60 -1.22
N LEU A 45 -6.30 11.07 0.02
CA LEU A 45 -5.59 12.28 0.44
C LEU A 45 -4.19 11.89 0.93
N LEU A 46 -3.16 12.34 0.21
CA LEU A 46 -1.76 12.05 0.48
C LEU A 46 -1.07 13.30 1.02
N GLU A 47 -0.27 13.15 2.08
CA GLU A 47 0.53 14.24 2.64
C GLU A 47 2.00 13.89 2.61
N SER A 48 2.81 14.80 2.07
CA SER A 48 4.27 14.70 2.05
C SER A 48 4.89 15.82 2.89
N PRO A 49 6.03 15.58 3.55
CA PRO A 49 6.71 16.63 4.32
C PRO A 49 6.99 17.88 3.49
N GLY A 50 6.58 19.05 3.99
CA GLY A 50 6.82 20.34 3.34
C GLY A 50 5.99 20.59 2.07
N ARG A 51 4.99 19.75 1.77
CA ARG A 51 4.06 19.96 0.65
C ARG A 51 2.61 20.06 1.15
N PRO A 52 1.74 20.83 0.48
CA PRO A 52 0.31 20.76 0.70
C PRO A 52 -0.21 19.33 0.49
N ALA A 53 -1.32 19.00 1.15
CA ALA A 53 -1.98 17.72 0.92
C ALA A 53 -2.48 17.60 -0.53
N GLU A 54 -2.19 16.46 -1.15
CA GLU A 54 -2.55 16.14 -2.54
C GLU A 54 -3.77 15.22 -2.55
N LEU A 55 -4.84 15.61 -3.25
CA LEU A 55 -6.00 14.75 -3.48
C LEU A 55 -5.76 13.91 -4.74
N VAL A 56 -5.54 12.61 -4.57
CA VAL A 56 -5.24 11.67 -5.65
C VAL A 56 -6.50 10.89 -6.01
N TYR A 57 -6.91 10.95 -7.28
CA TYR A 57 -8.03 10.15 -7.77
C TYR A 57 -7.61 8.71 -8.05
N LYS A 58 -8.40 7.75 -7.56
CA LYS A 58 -8.12 6.30 -7.70
C LYS A 58 -8.09 5.82 -9.13
N HIS A 59 -8.82 6.45 -10.06
CA HIS A 59 -8.79 6.06 -11.48
C HIS A 59 -7.41 6.27 -12.12
N ALA A 60 -6.59 7.15 -11.55
CA ALA A 60 -5.23 7.39 -12.02
C ALA A 60 -4.20 6.52 -11.29
N ILE A 61 -4.58 5.77 -10.24
CA ILE A 61 -3.65 4.95 -9.43
C ILE A 61 -3.51 3.56 -10.05
N CYS A 62 -2.28 3.16 -10.33
CA CYS A 62 -1.94 1.80 -10.76
C CYS A 62 -1.63 0.89 -9.56
N ALA A 63 -0.92 1.40 -8.55
CA ALA A 63 -0.54 0.62 -7.37
C ALA A 63 -0.26 1.51 -6.15
N ILE A 64 -0.44 0.96 -4.95
CA ILE A 64 -0.07 1.59 -3.67
C ILE A 64 0.81 0.61 -2.90
N LEU A 65 2.06 0.98 -2.66
CA LEU A 65 3.05 0.15 -1.96
C LEU A 65 3.36 0.76 -0.59
N PRO A 66 3.20 0.02 0.52
CA PRO A 66 3.62 0.49 1.83
C PRO A 66 5.15 0.36 1.97
N ALA A 67 5.79 1.28 2.70
CA ALA A 67 7.23 1.27 2.96
C ALA A 67 7.68 0.17 3.93
N LYS A 68 6.74 -0.48 4.63
CA LYS A 68 6.96 -1.63 5.50
C LYS A 68 5.82 -2.63 5.33
N GLU A 69 6.09 -3.89 5.69
CA GLU A 69 5.07 -4.94 5.68
C GLU A 69 3.93 -4.62 6.66
N LEU A 70 2.70 -4.89 6.22
CA LEU A 70 1.50 -4.68 7.02
C LEU A 70 1.10 -6.02 7.67
N PRO A 71 1.10 -6.12 9.02
CA PRO A 71 0.92 -7.39 9.72
C PRO A 71 -0.46 -8.06 9.50
N ASN A 72 -1.48 -7.29 9.09
CA ASN A 72 -2.87 -7.74 8.99
C ASN A 72 -3.54 -7.36 7.66
N SER A 73 -2.78 -6.92 6.66
CA SER A 73 -3.35 -6.87 5.32
C SER A 73 -3.61 -8.33 4.93
N GLY A 74 -4.84 -8.71 4.59
CA GLY A 74 -5.20 -10.07 4.13
C GLY A 74 -4.49 -10.51 2.82
N LEU A 75 -3.38 -9.85 2.51
CA LEU A 75 -2.43 -10.01 1.43
C LEU A 75 -1.12 -10.61 1.96
N ALA A 76 -1.16 -11.49 2.98
CA ALA A 76 -0.08 -12.45 3.23
C ALA A 76 0.00 -13.41 2.03
N VAL A 77 0.36 -12.85 0.87
CA VAL A 77 0.64 -13.52 -0.38
C VAL A 77 1.92 -14.27 -0.12
N VAL A 78 1.75 -15.58 0.08
CA VAL A 78 2.65 -16.63 -0.42
C VAL A 78 4.08 -16.10 -0.61
N ARG A 79 4.84 -15.99 0.48
CA ARG A 79 6.29 -16.11 0.37
C ARG A 79 6.53 -17.53 -0.10
N GLU A 80 6.62 -17.75 -1.41
CA GLU A 80 7.34 -18.94 -1.90
C GLU A 80 8.71 -18.87 -1.24
N LYS A 81 9.01 -19.87 -0.40
CA LYS A 81 10.35 -20.05 0.13
C LYS A 81 11.29 -20.02 -1.07
N SER A 82 12.18 -19.03 -1.12
CA SER A 82 13.34 -19.09 -1.99
C SER A 82 13.98 -20.47 -1.82
N PRO A 83 14.28 -21.20 -2.91
CA PRO A 83 14.89 -22.51 -2.77
C PRO A 83 16.22 -22.32 -2.04
N GLU A 84 16.36 -23.02 -0.93
CA GLU A 84 17.60 -23.10 -0.18
C GLU A 84 18.64 -23.73 -1.11
N VAL A 85 19.56 -22.90 -1.63
CA VAL A 85 20.69 -23.39 -2.41
C VAL A 85 21.53 -24.21 -1.45
N THR A 86 21.34 -25.52 -1.44
CA THR A 86 22.22 -26.43 -0.71
C THR A 86 23.57 -26.40 -1.43
N GLU A 87 24.51 -25.67 -0.83
CA GLU A 87 25.90 -25.67 -1.27
C GLU A 87 26.43 -27.11 -1.18
N PRO A 88 27.03 -27.66 -2.26
CA PRO A 88 27.56 -29.01 -2.21
C PRO A 88 28.74 -29.02 -1.25
N GLN A 89 28.61 -29.76 -0.14
CA GLN A 89 29.72 -30.04 0.75
C GLN A 89 30.76 -30.85 -0.02
N ALA A 90 31.95 -30.28 -0.14
CA ALA A 90 33.14 -30.92 -0.69
C ALA A 90 33.70 -31.98 0.25
#